data_AF-A0A165X8N6-F1
#
_entry.id   AF-A0A165X8N6-F1
#
_cell.length_a   1.000
_cell.length_b   1.000
_cell.length_c   1.000
_cell.angle_alpha   90.00
_cell.angle_beta   90.00
_cell.angle_gamma   90.00
#
_symmetry.space_group_name_H-M   'P 1'
#
loop_
_entity.id
_entity.type
_entity.pdbx_description
1 polymer ?
#
loop_
_entity_poly.entity_id
_entity_poly.type
_entity_poly.pdbx_seq_one_letter_code
_entity_poly.pdbx_strand_id
1 'polypeptide(L)'
;MIPYSVWADIDIANLAREQKLLSLLPVALYALCCEIDATELISGSRRDDGTTTTLSPSDISACFAAWTTTLPKLQSETTLTWLDPASESWDLTCKKHWCDDIRKKATRWIFVPCVKFVGLCTWGEFRDDYMDPEDNMCHMCVSVAEQAHKDGRIKFWEGLPGAFGLPGWDELSKEREELA
;
A
#
# COMPACT_ATOMS: atom_id res chain seq x y z
N MET A 1 -11.77 0.73 21.74
CA MET A 1 -10.76 0.63 20.67
C MET A 1 -9.91 -0.57 21.04
N ILE A 2 -10.10 -1.71 20.38
CA ILE A 2 -9.28 -2.90 20.63
C ILE A 2 -7.88 -2.53 20.13
N PRO A 3 -6.81 -2.65 20.92
CA PRO A 3 -5.47 -2.38 20.43
C PRO A 3 -5.21 -3.28 19.22
N TYR A 4 -4.85 -2.66 18.10
CA TYR A 4 -4.48 -3.36 16.88
C TYR A 4 -3.31 -4.30 17.20
N SER A 5 -3.48 -5.59 16.90
CA SER A 5 -2.50 -6.61 17.26
C SER A 5 -1.95 -7.28 16.00
N VAL A 6 -0.65 -7.09 15.74
CA VAL A 6 0.07 -7.67 14.60
C VAL A 6 -0.18 -9.18 14.45
N TRP A 7 -0.26 -9.93 15.56
CA TRP A 7 -0.52 -11.36 15.51
C TRP A 7 -1.86 -11.69 14.82
N ALA A 8 -2.85 -10.81 14.88
CA ALA A 8 -4.14 -11.02 14.21
C ALA A 8 -4.01 -10.96 12.68
N ASP A 9 -3.19 -10.05 12.15
CA ASP A 9 -2.97 -9.96 10.69
C ASP A 9 -2.22 -11.18 10.15
N ILE A 10 -1.23 -11.68 10.91
CA ILE A 10 -0.52 -12.91 10.58
C ILE A 10 -1.51 -14.10 10.57
N ASP A 11 -2.37 -14.19 11.59
CA ASP A 11 -3.39 -15.24 11.66
C ASP A 11 -4.43 -15.13 10.54
N ILE A 12 -4.85 -13.93 10.15
CA ILE A 12 -5.73 -13.69 9.00
C ILE A 12 -5.06 -14.16 7.70
N ALA A 13 -3.80 -13.81 7.46
CA ALA A 13 -3.07 -14.23 6.28
C ALA A 13 -2.91 -15.76 6.21
N ASN A 14 -2.53 -16.38 7.33
CA ASN A 14 -2.41 -17.84 7.43
C ASN A 14 -3.77 -18.53 7.21
N LEU A 15 -4.84 -18.05 7.86
CA LEU A 15 -6.17 -18.62 7.73
C LEU A 15 -6.69 -18.48 6.29
N ALA A 16 -6.47 -17.32 5.66
CA ALA A 16 -6.85 -17.10 4.27
C ALA A 16 -6.18 -18.14 3.35
N ARG A 17 -4.90 -18.43 3.56
CA ARG A 17 -4.17 -19.43 2.79
C ARG A 17 -4.64 -20.85 3.09
N GLU A 18 -4.80 -21.22 4.36
CA GLU A 18 -5.21 -22.56 4.79
C GLU A 18 -6.62 -22.92 4.32
N GLN A 19 -7.54 -21.95 4.36
CA GLN A 19 -8.94 -22.13 3.96
C GLN A 19 -9.17 -21.86 2.47
N LYS A 20 -8.10 -21.58 1.70
CA LYS A 20 -8.17 -21.23 0.28
C LYS A 20 -9.09 -20.04 -0.01
N LEU A 21 -9.10 -19.07 0.91
CA LEU A 21 -9.72 -17.75 0.75
C LEU A 21 -8.67 -16.78 0.19
N LEU A 22 -8.14 -17.11 -0.98
CA LEU A 22 -7.05 -16.41 -1.64
C LEU A 22 -7.43 -14.96 -2.00
N SER A 23 -8.71 -14.61 -2.13
CA SER A 23 -9.13 -13.21 -2.33
C SER A 23 -8.83 -12.29 -1.14
N LEU A 24 -8.63 -12.84 0.06
CA LEU A 24 -8.26 -12.05 1.25
C LEU A 24 -6.75 -11.82 1.36
N LEU A 25 -5.96 -12.69 0.72
CA LEU A 25 -4.52 -12.74 0.93
C LEU A 25 -3.78 -11.47 0.45
N PRO A 26 -4.08 -10.86 -0.72
CA PRO A 26 -3.40 -9.63 -1.14
C PRO A 26 -3.55 -8.49 -0.12
N VAL A 27 -4.73 -8.37 0.49
CA VAL A 27 -5.02 -7.31 1.48
C VAL A 27 -4.31 -7.59 2.80
N ALA A 28 -4.36 -8.84 3.28
CA ALA A 28 -3.70 -9.24 4.52
C ALA A 28 -2.17 -9.07 4.43
N LEU A 29 -1.56 -9.50 3.31
CA LEU A 29 -0.12 -9.32 3.09
C LEU A 29 0.26 -7.85 2.93
N TYR A 30 -0.58 -7.03 2.27
CA TYR A 30 -0.35 -5.59 2.20
C TYR A 30 -0.38 -4.91 3.57
N ALA A 31 -1.34 -5.27 4.43
CA ALA A 31 -1.42 -4.73 5.79
C ALA A 31 -0.16 -5.08 6.60
N LEU A 32 0.29 -6.33 6.56
CA LEU A 32 1.57 -6.73 7.16
C LEU A 32 2.73 -5.92 6.60
N CYS A 33 2.79 -5.72 5.27
CA CYS A 33 3.82 -4.89 4.67
C CYS A 33 3.83 -3.43 5.17
N CYS A 34 2.69 -2.89 5.61
CA CYS A 34 2.57 -1.53 6.14
C CYS A 34 2.99 -1.41 7.61
N GLU A 35 2.68 -2.44 8.42
CA GLU A 35 2.69 -2.32 9.88
C GLU A 35 3.93 -2.93 10.55
N ILE A 36 4.57 -3.93 9.94
CA ILE A 36 5.67 -4.67 10.58
C ILE A 36 7.00 -4.50 9.86
N ASP A 37 8.09 -4.68 10.61
CA ASP A 37 9.43 -4.69 10.04
C ASP A 37 9.87 -6.10 9.60
N ALA A 38 11.03 -6.17 8.93
CA ALA A 38 11.57 -7.43 8.42
C ALA A 38 11.90 -8.44 9.54
N THR A 39 12.22 -7.97 10.74
CA THR A 39 12.51 -8.85 11.89
C THR A 39 11.22 -9.50 12.37
N GLU A 40 10.18 -8.71 12.60
CA GLU A 40 8.88 -9.20 13.06
C GLU A 40 8.19 -10.08 12.01
N LEU A 41 8.35 -9.79 10.71
CA LEU A 41 7.85 -10.66 9.63
C LEU A 41 8.46 -12.07 9.69
N ILE A 42 9.74 -12.18 10.07
CA ILE A 42 10.45 -13.46 10.17
C ILE A 42 10.19 -14.15 11.51
N SER A 43 10.29 -13.41 12.62
CA SER A 43 10.17 -13.98 13.96
C SER A 43 8.73 -14.28 14.37
N GLY A 44 7.78 -13.64 13.69
CA GLY A 44 6.37 -13.68 14.08
C GLY A 44 6.06 -12.80 15.28
N SER A 45 4.81 -12.89 15.73
CA SER A 45 4.27 -12.08 16.83
C SER A 45 3.63 -12.98 17.89
N ARG A 46 3.66 -12.53 19.15
CA ARG A 46 3.18 -13.32 20.29
C ARG A 46 1.69 -13.06 20.53
N ARG A 47 0.90 -14.13 20.59
CA ARG A 47 -0.52 -14.12 20.96
C ARG A 47 -0.70 -13.94 22.47
N ASP A 48 -1.92 -13.59 22.86
CA ASP A 48 -2.29 -13.38 24.27
C ASP A 48 -2.17 -14.65 25.13
N ASP A 49 -2.35 -15.83 24.51
CA ASP A 49 -2.17 -17.13 25.17
C ASP A 49 -0.69 -17.52 25.37
N GLY A 50 0.23 -16.67 24.91
CA GLY A 50 1.67 -16.85 25.01
C GLY A 50 2.30 -17.64 23.87
N THR A 51 1.50 -18.19 22.94
CA THR A 51 2.00 -18.83 21.71
C THR A 51 2.50 -17.78 20.71
N THR A 52 3.34 -18.19 19.76
CA THR A 52 3.81 -17.32 18.67
C THR A 52 3.12 -17.72 17.37
N THR A 53 2.61 -16.74 16.64
CA THR A 53 2.18 -16.91 15.26
C THR A 53 3.28 -16.45 14.31
N THR A 54 3.50 -17.22 13.25
CA THR A 54 4.48 -16.89 12.21
C THR A 54 3.79 -17.02 10.86
N LEU A 55 4.14 -16.11 9.95
CA LEU A 55 3.65 -16.16 8.58
C LEU A 55 4.24 -17.37 7.83
N SER A 56 3.49 -17.93 6.88
CA SER A 56 4.01 -19.06 6.08
C SER A 56 5.30 -18.68 5.32
N PRO A 57 6.24 -19.61 5.09
CA PRO A 57 7.48 -19.31 4.35
C PRO A 57 7.22 -18.73 2.94
N SER A 58 6.15 -19.18 2.28
CA SER A 58 5.72 -18.65 0.98
C SER A 58 5.27 -17.19 1.08
N ASP A 59 4.53 -16.84 2.12
CA ASP A 59 4.01 -15.48 2.32
C ASP A 59 5.12 -14.53 2.79
N ILE A 60 6.05 -14.99 3.63
CA ILE A 60 7.26 -14.23 3.97
C ILE A 60 8.03 -13.87 2.69
N SER A 61 8.23 -14.85 1.81
CA SER A 61 8.92 -14.65 0.54
C SER A 61 8.17 -13.65 -0.36
N ALA A 62 6.84 -13.75 -0.42
CA ALA A 62 6.00 -12.83 -1.16
C ALA A 62 6.09 -11.40 -0.62
N CYS A 63 6.04 -11.20 0.71
CA CYS A 63 6.20 -9.90 1.35
C CYS A 63 7.58 -9.28 1.07
N PHE A 64 8.67 -10.05 1.12
CA PHE A 64 10.00 -9.53 0.78
C PHE A 64 10.13 -9.10 -0.69
N ALA A 65 9.60 -9.92 -1.62
CA ALA A 65 9.55 -9.55 -3.03
C ALA A 65 8.71 -8.28 -3.25
N ALA A 66 7.59 -8.19 -2.52
CA ALA A 66 6.68 -7.06 -2.59
C ALA A 66 7.32 -5.75 -2.08
N TRP A 67 7.93 -5.81 -0.89
CA TRP A 67 8.59 -4.68 -0.24
C TRP A 67 9.71 -4.05 -1.07
N THR A 68 10.56 -4.89 -1.65
CA THR A 68 11.80 -4.42 -2.28
C THR A 68 11.57 -3.83 -3.66
N THR A 69 10.55 -4.30 -4.38
CA THR A 69 10.43 -4.00 -5.82
C THR A 69 9.01 -3.68 -6.25
N THR A 70 8.04 -4.56 -6.00
CA THR A 70 6.74 -4.44 -6.69
C THR A 70 5.83 -3.38 -6.07
N LEU A 71 5.72 -3.29 -4.73
CA LEU A 71 4.89 -2.29 -4.08
C LEU A 71 5.41 -0.85 -4.26
N PRO A 72 6.72 -0.55 -4.08
CA PRO A 72 7.25 0.79 -4.33
C PRO A 72 6.98 1.25 -5.77
N LYS A 73 7.21 0.35 -6.74
CA LYS A 73 6.96 0.62 -8.16
C LYS A 73 5.47 0.84 -8.41
N LEU A 74 4.63 -0.09 -7.96
CA LEU A 74 3.19 -0.06 -8.19
C LEU A 74 2.58 1.25 -7.68
N GLN A 75 2.88 1.67 -6.44
CA GLN A 75 2.32 2.92 -5.91
C GLN A 75 2.84 4.15 -6.67
N SER A 76 4.10 4.14 -7.13
CA SER A 76 4.68 5.26 -7.89
C SER A 76 4.04 5.41 -9.28
N GLU A 77 3.71 4.29 -9.93
CA GLU A 77 3.11 4.24 -11.26
C GLU A 77 1.57 4.36 -11.24
N THR A 78 0.95 4.37 -10.05
CA THR A 78 -0.51 4.43 -9.88
C THR A 78 -0.94 5.55 -8.92
N THR A 79 -1.10 5.28 -7.63
CA THR A 79 -1.61 6.19 -6.60
C THR A 79 -0.81 7.49 -6.48
N LEU A 80 0.49 7.44 -6.78
CA LEU A 80 1.42 8.56 -6.57
C LEU A 80 1.94 9.16 -7.88
N THR A 81 1.29 8.92 -9.02
CA THR A 81 1.74 9.50 -10.32
C THR A 81 1.82 11.02 -10.29
N TRP A 82 1.00 11.68 -9.47
CA TRP A 82 1.03 13.13 -9.29
C TRP A 82 2.35 13.62 -8.65
N LEU A 83 3.07 12.79 -7.90
CA LEU A 83 4.38 13.16 -7.38
C LEU A 83 5.43 13.34 -8.48
N ASP A 84 5.25 12.69 -9.64
CA ASP A 84 6.15 12.82 -10.77
C ASP A 84 5.86 14.12 -11.53
N PRO A 85 6.81 15.08 -11.59
CA PRO A 85 6.66 16.29 -12.40
C PRO A 85 6.57 16.01 -13.90
N ALA A 86 7.00 14.84 -14.37
CA ALA A 86 6.88 14.41 -15.77
C ALA A 86 5.55 13.71 -16.08
N SER A 87 4.67 13.51 -15.08
CA SER A 87 3.38 12.87 -15.29
C SER A 87 2.49 13.66 -16.26
N GLU A 88 1.85 12.95 -17.19
CA GLU A 88 0.84 13.50 -18.12
C GLU A 88 -0.35 14.17 -17.41
N SER A 89 -0.53 13.91 -16.11
CA SER A 89 -1.57 14.53 -15.29
C SER A 89 -1.37 16.05 -15.10
N TRP A 90 -0.18 16.58 -15.36
CA TRP A 90 0.13 17.98 -15.15
C TRP A 90 -0.14 18.82 -16.39
N ASP A 91 -1.25 19.56 -16.37
CA ASP A 91 -1.42 20.69 -17.27
C ASP A 91 -0.33 21.73 -16.96
N LEU A 92 0.40 22.17 -17.99
CA LEU A 92 1.61 23.00 -17.94
C LEU A 92 1.39 24.44 -17.39
N THR A 93 0.25 24.67 -16.73
CA THR A 93 -0.24 25.98 -16.29
C THR A 93 0.23 26.37 -14.88
N CYS A 94 0.67 25.42 -14.06
CA CYS A 94 1.26 25.75 -12.76
C CYS A 94 2.70 26.28 -12.91
N LYS A 95 2.88 27.60 -12.79
CA LYS A 95 4.21 28.26 -12.82
C LYS A 95 4.82 28.48 -11.43
N LYS A 96 4.27 27.84 -10.40
CA LYS A 96 4.61 28.10 -8.99
C LYS A 96 5.60 27.06 -8.48
N HIS A 97 6.87 27.45 -8.35
CA HIS A 97 7.95 26.56 -7.91
C HIS A 97 7.66 25.84 -6.58
N TRP A 98 6.96 26.49 -5.64
CA TRP A 98 6.65 25.86 -4.35
C TRP A 98 5.73 24.64 -4.46
N CYS A 99 4.90 24.52 -5.51
CA CYS A 99 4.11 23.30 -5.72
C CYS A 99 5.01 22.11 -6.09
N ASP A 100 6.08 22.35 -6.84
CA ASP A 100 7.09 21.33 -7.16
C ASP A 100 7.89 20.95 -5.92
N ASP A 101 8.24 21.94 -5.10
CA ASP A 101 9.00 21.69 -3.87
C ASP A 101 8.19 20.86 -2.87
N ILE A 102 6.89 21.12 -2.73
CA ILE A 102 5.99 20.30 -1.90
C ILE A 102 5.94 18.86 -2.42
N ARG A 103 5.82 18.66 -3.74
CA ARG A 103 5.87 17.31 -4.34
C ARG A 103 7.18 16.61 -4.08
N LYS A 104 8.32 17.29 -4.27
CA LYS A 104 9.65 16.73 -3.97
C LYS A 104 9.80 16.36 -2.50
N LYS A 105 9.29 17.19 -1.58
CA LYS A 105 9.24 16.87 -0.15
C LYS A 105 8.43 15.60 0.08
N ALA A 106 7.21 15.51 -0.44
CA ALA A 106 6.35 14.33 -0.31
C ALA A 106 7.02 13.07 -0.90
N THR A 107 7.60 13.14 -2.10
CA THR A 107 8.38 12.04 -2.68
C THR A 107 9.50 11.59 -1.76
N ARG A 108 10.26 12.54 -1.18
CA ARG A 108 11.34 12.21 -0.25
C ARG A 108 10.80 11.54 1.01
N TRP A 109 9.71 12.04 1.59
CA TRP A 109 9.08 11.46 2.78
C TRP A 109 8.58 10.03 2.55
N ILE A 110 8.05 9.75 1.36
CA ILE A 110 7.50 8.44 1.03
C ILE A 110 8.57 7.42 0.67
N PHE A 111 9.64 7.82 -0.03
CA PHE A 111 10.60 6.85 -0.59
C PHE A 111 11.95 6.79 0.13
N VAL A 112 12.25 7.70 1.07
CA VAL A 112 13.58 7.82 1.71
C VAL A 112 13.48 8.00 3.23
N PRO A 113 14.32 7.31 4.04
CA PRO A 113 15.31 6.29 3.66
C PRO A 113 14.70 4.91 3.39
N CYS A 114 13.49 4.68 3.88
CA CYS A 114 12.73 3.46 3.68
C CYS A 114 11.38 3.85 3.07
N VAL A 115 10.90 3.03 2.14
CA VAL A 115 9.61 3.25 1.48
C VAL A 115 8.46 3.13 2.48
N LYS A 116 7.47 4.02 2.35
CA LYS A 116 6.17 3.95 3.00
C LYS A 116 5.14 3.45 1.99
N PHE A 117 4.36 2.44 2.38
CA PHE A 117 3.33 1.87 1.53
C PHE A 117 2.01 2.60 1.74
N VAL A 118 1.71 3.50 0.82
CA VAL A 118 0.55 4.41 0.90
C VAL A 118 -0.38 4.25 -0.30
N GLY A 119 -0.21 3.17 -1.06
CA GLY A 119 -0.95 2.91 -2.30
C GLY A 119 -2.46 2.82 -2.11
N LEU A 120 -2.93 2.40 -0.92
CA LEU A 120 -4.34 2.34 -0.57
C LEU A 120 -4.88 3.53 0.25
N CYS A 121 -4.01 4.39 0.80
CA CYS A 121 -4.43 5.58 1.55
C CYS A 121 -5.34 6.44 0.68
N THR A 122 -6.41 6.98 1.27
CA THR A 122 -7.20 8.04 0.66
C THR A 122 -6.37 9.32 0.54
N TRP A 123 -6.83 10.26 -0.28
CA TRP A 123 -6.17 11.57 -0.38
C TRP A 123 -6.12 12.30 0.97
N GLY A 124 -7.18 12.20 1.79
CA GLY A 124 -7.23 12.81 3.12
C GLY A 124 -6.21 12.20 4.07
N GLU A 125 -6.20 10.87 4.19
CA GLU A 125 -5.19 10.15 5.00
C GLU A 125 -3.77 10.49 4.52
N PHE A 126 -3.54 10.50 3.21
CA PHE A 126 -2.23 10.87 2.66
C PHE A 126 -1.81 12.29 3.06
N ARG A 127 -2.73 13.24 2.93
CA ARG A 127 -2.54 14.66 3.25
C ARG A 127 -2.25 14.88 4.73
N ASP A 128 -2.94 14.16 5.61
CA ASP A 128 -2.85 14.34 7.05
C ASP A 128 -1.60 13.68 7.65
N ASP A 129 -1.23 12.50 7.13
CA ASP A 129 -0.14 11.69 7.70
C ASP A 129 1.23 11.91 7.01
N TYR A 130 1.25 12.33 5.74
CA TYR A 130 2.47 12.35 4.93
C TYR A 130 2.78 13.70 4.23
N MET A 131 1.98 14.73 4.48
CA MET A 131 2.29 16.10 4.06
C MET A 131 2.34 17.03 5.27
N ASP A 132 3.20 18.04 5.20
CA ASP A 132 3.23 19.08 6.23
C ASP A 132 1.88 19.85 6.20
N PRO A 133 1.19 20.02 7.34
CA PRO A 133 -0.06 20.78 7.40
C PRO A 133 0.05 22.21 6.85
N GLU A 134 1.25 22.80 6.95
CA GLU A 134 1.55 24.14 6.43
C GLU A 134 1.83 24.11 4.91
N ASP A 135 2.27 22.98 4.36
CA ASP A 135 2.52 22.81 2.94
C ASP A 135 1.19 22.67 2.17
N ASN A 136 0.85 23.69 1.39
CA ASN A 136 -0.29 23.65 0.48
C ASN A 136 0.12 24.00 -0.94
N MET A 137 -0.08 23.04 -1.85
CA MET A 137 -0.04 23.33 -3.28
C MET A 137 -1.17 24.30 -3.64
N CYS A 138 -1.06 24.97 -4.79
CA CYS A 138 -2.15 25.81 -5.26
C CYS A 138 -3.41 24.97 -5.57
N HIS A 139 -4.59 25.59 -5.54
CA HIS A 139 -5.87 24.87 -5.70
C HIS A 139 -5.94 24.00 -6.96
N MET A 140 -5.40 24.48 -8.10
CA MET A 140 -5.34 23.70 -9.34
C MET A 140 -4.50 22.43 -9.17
N CYS A 141 -3.33 22.54 -8.56
CA CYS A 141 -2.45 21.38 -8.33
C CYS A 141 -3.03 20.39 -7.33
N VAL A 142 -3.71 20.88 -6.28
CA VAL A 142 -4.43 20.02 -5.34
C VAL A 142 -5.53 19.24 -6.06
N SER A 143 -6.34 19.91 -6.88
CA SER A 143 -7.42 19.26 -7.62
C SER A 143 -6.91 18.18 -8.57
N VAL A 144 -5.80 18.46 -9.28
CA VAL A 144 -5.16 17.49 -10.18
C VAL A 144 -4.58 16.31 -9.39
N ALA A 145 -3.83 16.58 -8.32
CA ALA A 145 -3.20 15.56 -7.51
C ALA A 145 -4.23 14.64 -6.83
N GLU A 146 -5.29 15.22 -6.26
CA GLU A 146 -6.37 14.47 -5.62
C GLU A 146 -7.09 13.55 -6.62
N GLN A 147 -7.39 14.05 -7.83
CA GLN A 147 -8.03 13.23 -8.85
C GLN A 147 -7.12 12.09 -9.32
N ALA A 148 -5.86 12.40 -9.64
CA ALA A 148 -4.89 11.39 -10.06
C ALA A 148 -4.63 10.35 -8.97
N HIS A 149 -4.61 10.76 -7.70
CA HIS A 149 -4.48 9.86 -6.56
C HIS A 149 -5.69 8.95 -6.41
N LYS A 150 -6.92 9.48 -6.50
CA LYS A 150 -8.16 8.68 -6.47
C LYS A 150 -8.19 7.63 -7.57
N ASP A 151 -7.89 8.02 -8.80
CA ASP A 151 -7.88 7.12 -9.96
C ASP A 151 -6.72 6.11 -9.86
N GLY A 152 -5.58 6.56 -9.36
CA GLY A 152 -4.41 5.75 -9.10
C GLY A 152 -4.65 4.65 -8.06
N ARG A 153 -5.40 4.94 -6.99
CA ARG A 153 -5.76 3.92 -5.96
C ARG A 153 -6.54 2.75 -6.54
N ILE A 154 -7.43 3.00 -7.50
CA ILE A 154 -8.15 1.92 -8.19
C ILE A 154 -7.16 1.04 -8.95
N LYS A 155 -6.22 1.63 -9.68
CA LYS A 155 -5.18 0.89 -10.41
C LYS A 155 -4.23 0.14 -9.48
N PHE A 156 -3.89 0.75 -8.34
CA PHE A 156 -3.09 0.11 -7.29
C PHE A 156 -3.81 -1.12 -6.74
N TRP A 157 -5.11 -0.98 -6.43
CA TRP A 157 -5.94 -2.07 -5.98
C TRP A 157 -5.97 -3.21 -7.01
N GLU A 158 -6.23 -2.92 -8.28
CA GLU A 158 -6.22 -3.93 -9.35
C GLU A 158 -4.87 -4.65 -9.50
N GLY A 159 -3.75 -3.95 -9.29
CA GLY A 159 -2.40 -4.51 -9.35
C GLY A 159 -1.94 -5.24 -8.08
N LEU A 160 -2.67 -5.12 -6.98
CA LEU A 160 -2.24 -5.59 -5.66
C LEU A 160 -2.00 -7.11 -5.60
N PRO A 161 -2.84 -8.00 -6.17
CA PRO A 161 -2.56 -9.43 -6.16
C PRO A 161 -1.23 -9.77 -6.85
N GLY A 162 -0.98 -9.14 -7.99
CA GLY A 162 0.26 -9.33 -8.75
C GLY A 162 1.50 -8.90 -7.99
N ALA A 163 1.39 -7.91 -7.09
CA ALA A 163 2.50 -7.49 -6.23
C ALA A 163 3.01 -8.62 -5.32
N PHE A 164 2.13 -9.56 -4.95
CA PHE A 164 2.43 -10.74 -4.11
C PHE A 164 2.56 -12.04 -4.91
N GLY A 165 2.61 -11.97 -6.25
CA GLY A 165 2.69 -13.15 -7.11
C GLY A 165 1.41 -13.99 -7.14
N LEU A 166 0.27 -13.40 -6.79
CA LEU A 166 -1.05 -14.03 -6.85
C LEU A 166 -1.73 -13.77 -8.22
N PRO A 167 -2.68 -14.62 -8.64
CA PRO A 167 -3.54 -14.35 -9.78
C PRO A 167 -4.33 -13.04 -9.65
N GLY A 168 -4.85 -12.53 -10.76
CA GLY A 168 -5.73 -11.35 -10.77
C GLY A 168 -7.01 -11.57 -9.98
N TRP A 169 -7.69 -10.47 -9.64
CA TRP A 169 -8.93 -10.50 -8.84
C TRP A 169 -10.04 -11.36 -9.46
N ASP A 170 -10.09 -11.45 -10.79
CA ASP A 170 -11.02 -12.28 -11.55
C ASP A 170 -10.86 -13.77 -11.23
N GLU A 171 -9.62 -14.24 -11.09
CA GLU A 171 -9.33 -15.62 -10.69
C GLU A 171 -9.55 -15.81 -9.18
N LEU A 172 -9.07 -14.87 -8.36
CA LEU A 172 -9.19 -14.96 -6.90
C LEU A 172 -10.64 -14.95 -6.41
N SER A 173 -11.55 -14.29 -7.14
CA SER A 173 -12.95 -14.18 -6.73
C SER A 173 -13.78 -15.44 -6.97
N LYS A 174 -13.28 -16.40 -7.77
CA LYS A 174 -13.99 -17.65 -8.09
C LYS A 174 -14.30 -18.50 -6.86
N GLU A 175 -13.46 -18.42 -5.83
CA GLU A 175 -13.69 -19.11 -4.54
C GLU A 175 -15.03 -18.74 -3.89
N ARG A 176 -15.56 -17.55 -4.18
CA ARG A 176 -16.85 -17.08 -3.66
C ARG A 176 -18.03 -17.61 -4.46
N GLU A 177 -17.81 -17.92 -5.73
CA GLU A 177 -18.82 -18.51 -6.61
C GLU A 177 -19.01 -20.01 -6.29
N GLU A 178 -17.96 -20.69 -5.85
CA GLU A 178 -18.01 -22.10 -5.42
C GLU A 178 -18.74 -22.30 -4.08
N LEU A 179 -18.96 -21.23 -3.31
CA LEU A 179 -19.64 -21.23 -2.02
C LEU A 179 -21.11 -20.78 -2.11
N ALA A 180 -21.58 -20.37 -3.29
CA ALA A 180 -22.94 -19.88 -3.56
C ALA A 180 -23.84 -20.97 -4.15
#